data_AF-A0A963P6Y2-F1
#
_entry.id   AF-A0A963P6Y2-F1
#
_cell.length_a   1.000
_cell.length_b   1.000
_cell.length_c   1.000
_cell.angle_alpha   90.00
_cell.angle_beta   90.00
_cell.angle_gamma   90.00
#
_symmetry.space_group_name_H-M   'P 1'
#
loop_
_entity.id
_entity.type
_entity.pdbx_description
1 polymer ?
#
loop_
_entity_poly.entity_id
_entity_poly.type
_entity_poly.pdbx_seq_one_letter_code
_entity_poly.pdbx_strand_id
1 'polypeptide(L)'
;VTHYLTRLEARPPADGTPYAWQDYDRLRSLPTPEGTHRSVFDPHGFIPGTDRAEAWLFWPMGIARAGSMRQWGRHATAFVGRRHFDDARLLEERFVLDPPPRDD
;
A
#
# COMPACT_ATOMS: atom_id res chain seq x y z
N VAL A 1 -18.61 4.31 -17.85
CA VAL A 1 -17.50 3.89 -18.72
C VAL A 1 -17.10 2.48 -18.31
N THR A 2 -17.22 1.53 -19.22
CA THR A 2 -16.87 0.12 -18.96
C THR A 2 -15.51 -0.16 -19.57
N HIS A 3 -14.56 -0.64 -18.78
CA HIS A 3 -13.25 -1.04 -19.27
C HIS A 3 -13.23 -2.55 -19.43
N TYR A 4 -12.65 -3.03 -20.54
CA TYR A 4 -12.47 -4.45 -20.82
C TYR A 4 -11.01 -4.70 -21.23
N LEU A 5 -10.46 -5.84 -20.81
CA LEU A 5 -9.16 -6.31 -21.27
C LEU A 5 -9.38 -7.14 -22.54
N THR A 6 -8.75 -6.74 -23.65
CA THR A 6 -8.70 -7.52 -24.89
C THR A 6 -7.31 -8.11 -25.07
N ARG A 7 -7.22 -9.30 -25.69
CA ARG A 7 -5.95 -9.95 -26.09
C ARG A 7 -5.03 -10.27 -24.90
N LEU A 8 -5.49 -11.17 -24.03
CA LEU A 8 -4.63 -11.84 -23.06
C LEU A 8 -3.86 -12.95 -23.76
N GLU A 9 -2.53 -12.83 -23.79
CA GLU A 9 -1.62 -13.84 -24.32
C GLU A 9 -0.62 -14.23 -23.23
N ALA A 10 -0.41 -15.54 -23.04
CA ALA A 10 0.62 -16.05 -22.14
C ALA A 10 1.95 -16.09 -22.88
N ARG A 11 2.92 -15.32 -22.41
CA ARG A 11 4.31 -15.41 -22.88
C ARG A 11 5.06 -16.42 -22.00
N PRO A 12 5.93 -17.27 -22.57
CA PRO A 12 6.82 -18.09 -21.77
C PRO A 12 7.58 -17.21 -20.77
N PRO A 13 7.77 -17.66 -19.52
CA PRO A 13 8.52 -16.89 -18.55
C PRO A 13 9.94 -16.67 -19.08
N ALA A 14 10.44 -15.43 -18.96
CA ALA A 14 11.87 -15.16 -19.14
C ALA A 14 12.68 -15.94 -18.09
N ASP A 15 13.99 -16.09 -18.33
CA ASP A 15 14.90 -16.64 -17.32
C ASP A 15 14.70 -15.91 -15.99
N GLY A 16 14.31 -16.67 -14.97
CA GLY A 16 13.92 -16.10 -13.69
C GLY A 16 13.69 -17.18 -12.63
N THR A 17 13.72 -16.76 -11.37
CA THR A 17 13.46 -17.65 -10.26
C THR A 17 11.96 -17.90 -10.14
N PRO A 18 11.47 -19.14 -10.26
CA PRO A 18 10.06 -19.44 -10.05
C PRO A 18 9.67 -19.11 -8.60
N TYR A 19 8.49 -18.52 -8.45
CA TYR A 19 7.90 -18.23 -7.15
C TYR A 19 6.45 -18.72 -7.14
N ALA A 20 5.96 -19.05 -5.96
CA ALA A 20 4.58 -19.49 -5.77
C ALA A 20 3.74 -18.37 -5.15
N TRP A 21 2.46 -18.36 -5.50
CA TRP A 21 1.47 -17.60 -4.75
C TRP A 21 1.39 -18.13 -3.31
N GLN A 22 1.30 -17.19 -2.37
CA GLN A 22 1.15 -17.47 -0.95
C GLN A 22 0.14 -16.51 -0.35
N ASP A 23 -0.51 -16.94 0.74
CA ASP A 23 -1.36 -16.06 1.53
C ASP A 23 -0.59 -14.85 2.03
N TYR A 24 -1.26 -13.71 2.03
CA TYR A 24 -0.65 -12.43 2.37
C TYR A 24 -0.03 -12.43 3.78
N ASP A 25 -0.68 -13.07 4.75
CA ASP A 25 -0.18 -13.17 6.10
C ASP A 25 1.10 -14.01 6.19
N ARG A 26 1.22 -15.03 5.34
CA ARG A 26 2.41 -15.88 5.24
C ARG A 26 3.61 -15.11 4.69
N LEU A 27 3.38 -14.14 3.80
CA LEU A 27 4.43 -13.28 3.26
C LEU A 27 5.11 -12.42 4.33
N ARG A 28 4.45 -12.17 5.47
CA ARG A 28 5.04 -11.41 6.60
C ARG A 28 6.02 -12.25 7.43
N SER A 29 6.05 -13.57 7.25
CA SER A 29 6.90 -14.48 8.02
C SER A 29 7.16 -15.79 7.24
N LEU A 30 7.98 -15.72 6.19
CA LEU A 30 8.37 -16.87 5.40
C LEU A 30 9.48 -17.66 6.10
N PRO A 31 9.39 -19.00 6.15
CA PRO A 31 10.48 -19.81 6.66
C PRO A 31 11.70 -19.70 5.73
N THR A 32 12.89 -19.64 6.33
CA THR A 32 14.17 -19.71 5.61
C THR A 32 14.76 -21.12 5.72
N PRO A 33 15.67 -21.51 4.81
CA PRO A 33 16.36 -22.81 4.89
C PRO A 33 17.09 -23.04 6.23
N GLU A 34 17.50 -21.98 6.91
CA GLU A 34 18.21 -22.00 8.19
C GLU A 34 17.27 -22.18 9.41
N GLY A 35 15.97 -22.40 9.18
CA GLY A 35 14.98 -22.54 10.26
C GLY A 35 14.57 -21.22 10.89
N THR A 36 14.95 -20.08 10.29
CA THR A 36 14.51 -18.75 10.73
C THR A 36 13.30 -18.28 9.93
N HIS A 37 12.81 -17.08 10.22
CA HIS A 37 11.72 -16.45 9.49
C HIS A 37 12.11 -15.08 8.96
N ARG A 38 11.62 -14.76 7.76
CA ARG A 38 11.84 -13.46 7.12
C ARG A 38 10.57 -12.95 6.46
N SER A 39 10.26 -11.67 6.66
CA SER A 39 9.22 -10.96 5.91
C SER A 39 9.70 -10.62 4.50
N VAL A 40 8.81 -10.69 3.51
CA VAL A 40 9.07 -10.10 2.17
C VAL A 40 9.13 -8.57 2.21
N PHE A 41 8.54 -7.98 3.25
CA PHE A 41 8.55 -6.54 3.48
C PHE A 41 9.74 -6.15 4.37
N ASP A 42 10.38 -5.04 4.06
CA ASP A 42 11.40 -4.42 4.90
C ASP A 42 10.79 -3.87 6.21
N PRO A 43 11.59 -3.36 7.18
CA PRO A 43 11.07 -2.77 8.42
C PRO A 43 10.13 -1.58 8.17
N HIS A 44 10.22 -0.96 6.99
CA HIS A 44 9.37 0.09 6.50
C HIS A 44 8.16 -0.42 5.69
N GLY A 45 7.89 -1.73 5.72
CA GLY A 45 6.79 -2.40 5.05
C GLY A 45 6.81 -2.28 3.53
N PHE A 46 7.97 -2.05 2.91
CA PHE A 46 8.11 -2.05 1.46
C PHE A 46 8.64 -3.39 0.96
N ILE A 47 8.24 -3.78 -0.24
CA ILE A 47 8.90 -4.90 -0.93
C ILE A 47 10.18 -4.37 -1.61
N PRO A 48 11.37 -4.84 -1.22
CA PRO A 48 12.62 -4.40 -1.85
C PRO A 48 12.62 -4.65 -3.37
N GLY A 49 13.19 -3.72 -4.14
CA GLY A 49 13.27 -3.84 -5.60
C GLY A 49 11.99 -3.48 -6.36
N THR A 50 10.95 -3.02 -5.68
CA THR A 50 9.69 -2.57 -6.32
C THR A 50 9.60 -1.05 -6.51
N ASP A 51 10.74 -0.36 -6.35
CA ASP A 51 10.83 1.09 -6.46
C ASP A 51 10.48 1.62 -7.85
N ARG A 52 9.83 2.78 -7.87
CA ARG A 52 9.33 3.42 -9.07
C ARG A 52 9.89 4.83 -9.22
N ALA A 53 10.04 5.27 -10.47
CA ALA A 53 10.63 6.56 -10.79
C ALA A 53 9.80 7.73 -10.25
N GLU A 54 8.49 7.53 -10.08
CA GLU A 54 7.55 8.48 -9.50
C GLU A 54 7.92 8.91 -8.08
N ALA A 55 8.72 8.11 -7.35
CA ALA A 55 9.30 8.54 -6.07
C ALA A 55 10.12 9.84 -6.20
N TRP A 56 10.80 10.05 -7.34
CA TRP A 56 11.54 11.28 -7.63
C TRP A 56 10.65 12.46 -8.02
N LEU A 57 9.42 12.20 -8.47
CA LEU A 57 8.47 13.26 -8.72
C LEU A 57 7.79 13.71 -7.41
N PHE A 58 7.56 12.75 -6.52
CA PHE A 58 6.72 12.95 -5.34
C PHE A 58 7.48 13.13 -4.03
N TRP A 59 8.83 13.10 -4.05
CA TRP A 59 9.65 13.35 -2.86
C TRP A 59 9.34 14.67 -2.13
N PRO A 60 9.02 15.82 -2.79
CA PRO A 60 8.77 17.06 -2.05
C PRO A 60 7.42 17.02 -1.32
N MET A 61 6.54 16.07 -1.66
CA MET A 61 5.29 15.82 -0.94
C MET A 61 5.47 14.85 0.25
N GLY A 62 6.70 14.53 0.66
CA GLY A 62 6.92 13.67 1.82
C GLY A 62 6.45 12.21 1.66
N ILE A 63 6.09 11.78 0.44
CA ILE A 63 5.75 10.39 0.16
C ILE A 63 7.05 9.62 -0.09
N ALA A 64 7.55 8.95 0.94
CA ALA A 64 8.71 8.07 0.80
C ALA A 64 8.40 6.95 -0.20
N ARG A 65 9.21 6.76 -1.26
CA ARG A 65 9.12 5.62 -2.21
C ARG A 65 7.72 5.46 -2.82
N ALA A 66 7.24 6.50 -3.50
CA ALA A 66 5.95 6.49 -4.18
C ALA A 66 5.91 5.41 -5.28
N GLY A 67 4.78 4.71 -5.40
CA GLY A 67 4.59 3.61 -6.36
C GLY A 67 5.20 2.26 -5.95
N SER A 68 6.05 2.21 -4.91
CA SER A 68 6.58 0.94 -4.40
C SER A 68 5.51 0.07 -3.76
N MET A 69 5.62 -1.25 -3.90
CA MET A 69 4.69 -2.21 -3.28
C MET A 69 4.84 -2.19 -1.75
N ARG A 70 3.72 -2.27 -1.04
CA ARG A 70 3.68 -2.06 0.42
C ARG A 70 2.84 -3.06 1.17
N GLN A 71 3.17 -3.18 2.45
CA GLN A 71 2.35 -3.85 3.42
C GLN A 71 1.01 -3.10 3.60
N TRP A 72 -0.10 -3.83 3.60
CA TRP A 72 -1.42 -3.32 3.95
C TRP A 72 -1.39 -2.68 5.34
N GLY A 73 -2.08 -1.55 5.50
CA GLY A 73 -2.02 -0.73 6.73
C GLY A 73 -0.81 0.21 6.83
N ARG A 74 0.19 0.11 5.93
CA ARG A 74 1.40 0.97 5.95
C ARG A 74 1.47 1.98 4.80
N HIS A 75 0.31 2.27 4.20
CA HIS A 75 0.16 3.24 3.13
C HIS A 75 0.10 4.65 3.70
N ALA A 76 0.61 5.63 2.94
CA ALA A 76 0.49 7.03 3.34
C ALA A 76 -0.99 7.44 3.31
N THR A 77 -1.49 7.96 4.43
CA THR A 77 -2.86 8.50 4.59
C THR A 77 -2.93 10.00 4.34
N ALA A 78 -1.79 10.66 4.14
CA ALA A 78 -1.69 12.07 3.79
C ALA A 78 -0.50 12.33 2.85
N PHE A 79 -0.69 13.29 1.95
CA PHE A 79 0.35 13.84 1.07
C PHE A 79 1.17 14.94 1.72
N VAL A 80 0.74 15.50 2.86
CA VAL A 80 1.49 16.49 3.65
C VAL A 80 1.12 16.29 5.11
N GLY A 81 2.13 16.24 5.99
CA GLY A 81 1.94 16.06 7.44
C GLY A 81 1.80 14.61 7.89
N ARG A 82 1.48 14.39 9.17
CA ARG A 82 1.17 13.07 9.73
C ARG A 82 -0.35 12.95 9.91
N ARG A 83 -0.95 11.92 9.31
CA ARG A 83 -2.32 11.50 9.60
C ARG A 83 -2.32 10.06 10.06
N HIS A 84 -3.20 9.77 11.00
CA HIS A 84 -3.52 8.42 11.41
C HIS A 84 -4.80 8.00 10.68
N PHE A 85 -4.87 6.75 10.21
CA PHE A 85 -6.09 6.26 9.55
C PHE A 85 -7.28 6.23 10.52
N ASP A 86 -6.96 6.06 11.80
CA ASP A 86 -7.83 5.93 12.96
C ASP A 86 -7.85 7.21 13.82
N ASP A 87 -7.56 8.38 13.25
CA ASP A 87 -7.64 9.63 14.00
C ASP A 87 -9.07 9.87 14.49
N ALA A 88 -9.26 9.70 15.80
CA ALA A 88 -10.56 9.74 16.45
C ALA A 88 -11.24 11.12 16.35
N ARG A 89 -10.49 12.18 16.03
CA ARG A 89 -11.02 13.55 15.93
C ARG A 89 -11.40 13.97 14.51
N LEU A 90 -11.21 13.10 13.52
CA LEU A 90 -11.45 13.43 12.12
C LEU A 90 -12.89 13.89 11.85
N LEU A 91 -13.88 13.36 12.58
CA LEU A 91 -15.28 13.73 12.38
C LEU A 91 -15.54 15.16 12.86
N GLU A 92 -15.08 15.50 14.07
CA GLU A 92 -15.26 16.83 14.67
C GLU A 92 -14.48 17.92 13.91
N GLU A 93 -13.37 17.56 13.28
CA GLU A 93 -12.56 18.51 12.50
C GLU A 93 -13.10 18.77 11.09
N ARG A 94 -13.86 17.83 10.51
CA ARG A 94 -14.27 17.88 9.10
C ARG A 94 -15.75 18.14 8.88
N PHE A 95 -16.56 17.93 9.91
CA PHE A 95 -18.00 18.08 9.81
C PHE A 95 -18.49 19.00 10.91
N VAL A 96 -19.49 19.82 10.56
CA VAL A 96 -20.31 20.54 11.52
C VAL A 96 -21.61 19.76 11.63
N LEU A 97 -22.06 19.48 12.85
CA LEU A 97 -23.37 18.89 13.06
C LEU A 97 -24.43 19.90 12.59
N ASP A 98 -25.25 19.49 11.63
CA ASP A 98 -26.39 20.27 11.21
C ASP A 98 -27.34 20.36 12.41
N PRO A 99 -27.70 21.56 12.89
CA PRO A 99 -28.70 21.68 13.94
C PRO A 99 -30.00 21.01 13.50
N PRO A 100 -30.76 20.40 14.42
CA PRO A 100 -32.03 19.81 14.08
C PRO A 100 -32.93 20.85 13.40
N PRO A 101 -33.79 20.44 12.45
CA PRO A 101 -34.73 21.36 11.81
C PRO A 101 -35.54 22.08 12.88
N ARG A 102 -35.78 23.38 12.67
CA ARG A 102 -36.62 24.16 13.57
C ARG A 102 -38.06 23.68 13.39
N ASP A 103 -38.71 23.32 14.47
CA ASP A 103 -40.17 23.14 14.47
C ASP A 103 -40.78 24.55 14.35
N ASP A 104 -41.14 24.96 13.14
CA ASP A 104 -42.04 26.09 12.88
C ASP A 104 -43.50 25.64 12.74
#